data_AF-A0A1H6MKT9-F1
#
_entry.id   AF-A0A1H6MKT9-F1
#
_cell.length_a   1.000
_cell.length_b   1.000
_cell.length_c   1.000
_cell.angle_alpha   90.00
_cell.angle_beta   90.00
_cell.angle_gamma   90.00
#
_symmetry.space_group_name_H-M   'P 1'
#
loop_
_entity.id
_entity.type
_entity.pdbx_description
1 polymer ?
#
loop_
_entity_poly.entity_id
_entity_poly.type
_entity_poly.pdbx_seq_one_letter_code
_entity_poly.pdbx_strand_id
1 'polypeptide(L)'
;MPAKPISLGPMHFEKRRDAVAYLKEILRRYDLGDRVSAEDSVILQAALEHHPNAVAKIGSGITSFSVRSADFGTKCFWVNRTDGTTEKFSITGSIHGS
;
A
#
# COMPACT_ATOMS: atom_id res chain seq x y z
N MET A 1 -0.74 -7.14 22.16
CA MET A 1 -0.73 -8.03 20.99
C MET A 1 0.72 -8.33 20.64
N PRO A 2 1.14 -9.60 20.53
CA PRO A 2 2.52 -9.93 20.19
C PRO A 2 2.88 -9.34 18.83
N ALA A 3 4.11 -8.83 18.70
CA ALA A 3 4.61 -8.28 17.44
C ALA A 3 4.72 -9.42 16.43
N LYS A 4 3.78 -9.49 15.48
CA LYS A 4 3.89 -10.41 14.37
C LYS A 4 4.81 -9.76 13.31
N PRO A 5 5.93 -10.39 12.96
CA PRO A 5 6.78 -9.87 11.91
C PRO A 5 6.04 -9.86 10.57
N ILE A 6 6.40 -8.94 9.69
CA ILE A 6 5.83 -8.80 8.36
C ILE A 6 6.93 -8.49 7.34
N SER A 7 6.89 -9.21 6.22
CA SER A 7 7.77 -8.96 5.09
C SER A 7 6.98 -8.26 3.99
N LEU A 8 7.52 -7.16 3.49
CA LEU A 8 6.97 -6.36 2.39
C LEU A 8 7.99 -6.32 1.25
N GLY A 9 7.89 -7.27 0.33
CA GLY A 9 8.87 -7.43 -0.75
C GLY A 9 10.28 -7.68 -0.19
N PRO A 10 11.29 -6.86 -0.51
CA PRO A 10 12.65 -7.02 0.02
C PRO A 10 12.80 -6.57 1.48
N MET A 11 11.81 -5.87 2.05
CA MET A 11 11.89 -5.33 3.41
C MET A 11 11.31 -6.30 4.43
N HIS A 12 12.04 -6.52 5.53
CA HIS A 12 11.55 -7.32 6.66
C HIS A 12 11.39 -6.42 7.90
N PHE A 13 10.22 -6.49 8.52
CA PHE A 13 9.90 -5.73 9.73
C PHE A 13 9.52 -6.67 10.85
N GLU A 14 10.20 -6.55 11.99
CA GLU A 14 9.85 -7.31 13.19
C GLU A 14 8.48 -6.88 13.76
N LYS A 15 8.07 -5.63 13.51
CA LYS A 15 6.84 -5.05 14.04
C LYS A 15 6.02 -4.44 12.90
N ARG A 16 4.74 -4.81 12.84
CA ARG A 16 3.73 -4.21 11.95
C ARG A 16 3.71 -2.68 11.98
N ARG A 17 3.89 -2.08 13.16
CA ARG A 17 3.92 -0.62 13.32
C ARG A 17 5.07 0.03 12.55
N ASP A 18 6.23 -0.63 12.49
CA ASP A 18 7.43 -0.13 11.84
C ASP A 18 7.23 -0.20 10.31
N ALA A 19 6.60 -1.28 9.82
CA ALA A 19 6.16 -1.39 8.43
C ALA A 19 5.18 -0.27 8.04
N VAL A 20 4.21 0.05 8.90
CA VAL A 20 3.27 1.16 8.67
C VAL A 20 3.98 2.51 8.66
N ALA A 21 4.94 2.73 9.57
CA ALA A 21 5.72 3.96 9.59
C ALA A 21 6.53 4.12 8.29
N TYR A 22 7.16 3.04 7.83
CA TYR A 22 7.92 3.02 6.58
C TYR A 22 7.04 3.32 5.35
N LEU A 23 5.87 2.68 5.25
CA LEU A 23 4.92 2.95 4.16
C LEU A 23 4.37 4.39 4.19
N LYS A 24 4.17 4.96 5.39
CA LYS A 24 3.82 6.39 5.54
C LYS A 24 4.96 7.29 5.08
N GLU A 25 6.21 6.92 5.33
CA GLU A 25 7.36 7.69 4.87
C GLU A 25 7.45 7.68 3.34
N ILE A 26 7.24 6.53 2.69
CA ILE A 26 7.11 6.46 1.23
C ILE A 26 6.02 7.43 0.75
N LEU A 27 4.83 7.39 1.35
CA LEU A 27 3.71 8.25 0.96
C LEU A 27 4.04 9.74 1.06
N ARG A 28 4.88 10.15 2.02
CA ARG A 28 5.31 11.54 2.20
C ARG A 28 6.27 12.02 1.13
N ARG A 29 7.01 11.11 0.48
CA ARG A 29 7.93 11.44 -0.62
C ARG A 29 7.22 11.81 -1.93
N TYR A 30 5.94 11.50 -2.04
CA TYR A 30 5.15 11.67 -3.25
C TYR A 30 4.09 12.76 -3.10
N ASP A 31 3.83 13.47 -4.20
CA ASP A 31 2.75 14.44 -4.31
C ASP A 31 1.45 13.86 -4.85
N LEU A 32 0.39 14.66 -4.73
CA LEU A 32 -0.93 14.28 -5.22
C LEU A 32 -0.91 14.17 -6.75
N GLY A 33 -1.23 12.99 -7.27
CA GLY A 33 -1.17 12.67 -8.68
C GLY A 33 0.10 11.91 -9.07
N ASP A 34 1.09 11.83 -8.18
CA ASP A 34 2.35 11.16 -8.50
C ASP A 34 2.17 9.65 -8.68
N ARG A 35 2.93 9.11 -9.62
CA ARG A 35 3.10 7.68 -9.81
C ARG A 35 4.21 7.20 -8.89
N VAL A 36 3.94 6.12 -8.15
CA VAL A 36 4.93 5.51 -7.27
C VAL A 36 6.01 4.84 -8.13
N SER A 37 7.26 4.91 -7.66
CA SER A 37 8.42 4.28 -8.31
C SER A 37 8.25 2.75 -8.41
N ALA A 38 8.98 2.12 -9.33
CA ALA A 38 8.98 0.67 -9.44
C ALA A 38 9.46 -0.02 -8.14
N GLU A 39 10.46 0.55 -7.45
CA GLU A 39 10.98 0.01 -6.20
C GLU A 39 9.94 0.04 -5.08
N ASP A 40 9.32 1.20 -4.85
CA ASP A 40 8.28 1.33 -3.83
C ASP A 40 7.00 0.56 -4.21
N SER A 41 6.73 0.37 -5.51
CA SER A 41 5.59 -0.42 -5.98
C SER A 41 5.65 -1.88 -5.54
N VAL A 42 6.84 -2.48 -5.47
CA VAL A 42 7.03 -3.86 -4.99
C VAL A 42 6.65 -3.97 -3.52
N ILE A 43 7.04 -2.96 -2.72
CA ILE A 43 6.73 -2.91 -1.29
C ILE A 43 5.22 -2.70 -1.08
N LEU A 44 4.60 -1.83 -1.88
CA LEU A 44 3.14 -1.60 -1.84
C LEU A 44 2.33 -2.80 -2.29
N GLN A 45 2.79 -3.52 -3.32
CA GLN A 45 2.15 -4.76 -3.77
C GLN A 45 2.16 -5.81 -2.66
N ALA A 46 3.33 -6.06 -2.05
CA ALA A 46 3.42 -6.98 -0.94
C ALA A 46 2.54 -6.55 0.24
N ALA A 47 2.46 -5.26 0.55
CA ALA A 47 1.56 -4.75 1.57
C ALA A 47 0.08 -5.00 1.21
N LEU A 48 -0.30 -4.81 -0.04
CA LEU A 48 -1.65 -5.06 -0.52
C LEU A 48 -2.03 -6.54 -0.45
N GLU A 49 -1.10 -7.45 -0.71
CA GLU A 49 -1.30 -8.90 -0.63
C GLU A 49 -1.61 -9.38 0.80
N HIS A 50 -1.11 -8.69 1.84
CA HIS A 50 -1.46 -8.97 3.23
C HIS A 50 -2.86 -8.49 3.63
N HIS A 51 -3.51 -7.66 2.80
CA HIS A 51 -4.84 -7.14 3.09
C HIS A 51 -5.89 -8.28 3.04
N PRO A 52 -6.85 -8.36 3.98
CA PRO A 52 -7.87 -9.43 3.96
C PRO A 52 -8.70 -9.43 2.67
N ASN A 53 -8.94 -8.25 2.11
CA ASN A 53 -9.58 -8.05 0.80
C ASN A 53 -8.57 -7.91 -0.37
N ALA A 54 -7.37 -8.49 -0.29
CA ALA A 54 -6.34 -8.38 -1.32
C ALA A 54 -6.87 -8.75 -2.71
N VAL A 55 -7.60 -9.88 -2.80
CA VAL A 55 -8.20 -10.36 -4.06
C VAL A 55 -9.10 -9.30 -4.69
N ALA A 56 -10.00 -8.68 -3.90
CA ALA A 56 -10.89 -7.64 -4.38
C ALA A 56 -10.15 -6.36 -4.76
N LYS A 57 -9.08 -6.00 -4.03
CA LYS A 57 -8.28 -4.80 -4.33
C LYS A 57 -7.43 -4.96 -5.58
N ILE A 58 -6.76 -6.11 -5.74
CA ILE A 58 -5.97 -6.46 -6.92
C ILE A 58 -6.88 -6.62 -8.14
N GLY A 59 -8.03 -7.28 -7.98
CA GLY A 59 -8.99 -7.48 -9.06
C GLY A 59 -8.36 -8.20 -10.26
N SER A 60 -8.36 -7.52 -11.41
CA SER A 60 -7.81 -7.97 -12.69
C SER A 60 -6.26 -7.95 -12.77
N GLY A 61 -5.59 -7.38 -11.77
CA GLY A 61 -4.12 -7.27 -11.72
C GLY A 61 -3.65 -5.84 -11.47
N ILE A 62 -2.40 -5.69 -11.03
CA ILE A 62 -1.80 -4.39 -10.71
C ILE A 62 -0.95 -3.90 -11.90
N THR A 63 -1.28 -2.73 -12.43
CA THR A 63 -0.45 -2.02 -13.42
C THR A 63 0.57 -1.11 -12.72
N SER A 64 0.13 -0.36 -11.70
CA SER A 64 0.98 0.58 -10.96
C SER A 64 0.29 1.10 -9.71
N PHE A 65 1.02 1.85 -8.90
CA PHE A 65 0.46 2.61 -7.79
C PHE A 65 0.59 4.12 -8.04
N SER A 66 -0.37 4.86 -7.53
CA SER A 66 -0.35 6.33 -7.54
C SER A 66 -0.77 6.89 -6.19
N VAL A 67 -0.34 8.10 -5.88
CA VAL A 67 -0.74 8.82 -4.69
C VAL A 67 -1.84 9.78 -5.06
N ARG A 68 -2.98 9.69 -4.38
CA ARG A 68 -4.10 10.62 -4.58
C ARG A 68 -4.70 11.05 -3.26
N SER A 69 -5.55 12.06 -3.31
CA SER A 69 -6.25 12.55 -2.13
C SER A 69 -7.24 11.49 -1.68
N ALA A 70 -7.29 11.31 -0.38
CA ALA A 70 -8.34 10.63 0.34
C ALA A 70 -9.22 11.67 1.02
N ASP A 71 -10.17 11.16 1.80
CA ASP A 71 -11.09 11.94 2.58
C ASP A 71 -10.33 12.90 3.52
N PHE A 72 -10.90 14.09 3.76
CA PHE A 72 -10.35 15.12 4.66
C PHE A 72 -8.95 15.66 4.29
N GLY A 73 -8.58 15.64 3.01
CA GLY A 73 -7.32 16.24 2.54
C GLY A 73 -6.07 15.41 2.85
N THR A 74 -6.25 14.14 3.24
CA THR A 74 -5.15 13.22 3.47
C THR A 74 -4.65 12.61 2.15
N LYS A 75 -3.39 12.18 2.08
CA LYS A 75 -2.85 11.41 0.94
C LYS A 75 -3.06 9.92 1.20
N CYS A 76 -3.38 9.13 0.18
CA CYS A 76 -3.40 7.67 0.24
C CYS A 76 -2.89 7.04 -1.07
N PHE A 77 -2.51 5.77 -0.99
CA PHE A 77 -2.15 4.99 -2.18
C PHE A 77 -3.39 4.46 -2.89
N TRP A 78 -3.31 4.48 -4.21
CA TRP A 78 -4.30 3.96 -5.14
C TRP A 78 -3.63 2.94 -6.05
N VAL A 79 -4.26 1.79 -6.20
CA VAL A 79 -3.86 0.78 -7.17
C VAL A 79 -4.51 1.10 -8.51
N ASN A 80 -3.69 1.20 -9.56
CA ASN A 80 -4.14 1.28 -10.93
C ASN A 80 -4.12 -0.14 -11.50
N ARG A 81 -5.28 -0.65 -11.90
CA ARG A 81 -5.43 -2.01 -12.39
C ARG A 81 -5.17 -2.12 -13.89
N THR A 82 -5.03 -3.35 -14.37
CA THR A 82 -4.82 -3.66 -15.80
C THR A 82 -6.07 -3.40 -16.64
N ASP A 83 -7.26 -3.49 -16.05
CA ASP A 83 -8.54 -3.14 -16.68
C ASP A 83 -8.81 -1.61 -16.76
N GLY A 84 -7.87 -0.77 -16.31
CA GLY A 84 -8.00 0.69 -16.28
C GLY A 84 -8.79 1.24 -15.09
N THR A 85 -9.34 0.38 -14.23
CA THR A 85 -9.97 0.81 -12.98
C THR A 85 -8.92 1.17 -11.94
N THR A 86 -9.31 2.02 -10.98
CA THR A 86 -8.44 2.41 -9.87
C THR A 86 -9.14 2.20 -8.55
N GLU A 87 -8.41 1.75 -7.54
CA GLU A 87 -8.99 1.42 -6.26
C GLU A 87 -8.11 1.95 -5.11
N LYS A 88 -8.75 2.48 -4.07
CA LYS A 88 -8.03 3.01 -2.89
C LYS A 88 -7.75 1.89 -1.90
N PHE A 89 -6.57 1.89 -1.29
CA PHE A 89 -6.28 1.01 -0.15
C PHE A 89 -5.53 1.75 0.95
N SER A 90 -5.80 1.33 2.19
CA SER A 90 -5.23 1.95 3.38
C SER A 90 -4.07 1.12 3.90
N ILE A 91 -2.89 1.74 4.05
CA ILE A 91 -1.68 1.13 4.64
C ILE A 91 -2.00 0.43 5.96
N THR A 92 -2.75 1.10 6.84
CA THR A 92 -3.12 0.56 8.14
C THR A 92 -4.01 -0.66 8.03
N GLY A 93 -4.98 -0.67 7.11
CA GLY A 93 -5.88 -1.80 6.87
C GLY A 93 -5.16 -3.01 6.28
N SER A 94 -4.19 -2.76 5.40
CA SER A 94 -3.34 -3.79 4.80
C SER A 94 -2.48 -4.53 5.84
N ILE A 95 -1.94 -3.80 6.80
CA ILE A 95 -0.97 -4.35 7.76
C ILE A 95 -1.63 -4.85 9.04
N HIS A 96 -2.67 -4.16 9.53
CA HIS A 96 -3.29 -4.55 10.80
C HIS A 96 -4.27 -5.70 10.64
N GLY A 97 -5.02 -5.79 9.53
CA GLY A 97 -6.01 -6.84 9.26
C GLY A 97 -7.07 -6.89 10.38
N SER A 98 -8.28 -6.40 10.09
CA SER A 98 -9.41 -6.34 11.04
C SER A 98 -9.57 -7.57 11.92
#